data_AF-A0A421JTV0-F1
#
_entry.id   AF-A0A421JTV0-F1
#
_cell.length_a   1.000
_cell.length_b   1.000
_cell.length_c   1.000
_cell.angle_alpha   90.00
_cell.angle_beta   90.00
_cell.angle_gamma   90.00
#
_symmetry.space_group_name_H-M   'P 1'
#
loop_
_entity.id
_entity.type
_entity.pdbx_description
1 polymer ?
#
loop_
_entity_poly.entity_id
_entity_poly.type
_entity_poly.pdbx_seq_one_letter_code
_entity_poly.pdbx_strand_id
1 'polypeptide(L)'
;MSFRDAFQPYIDNPEKYNDIVLFQDENVIIIKDVYPKAIRHLLVIPRNPDVSKKHPLDAFNTNYPEYSGEELYQLIVGYVDRAKDIIIDDLSKKFNIESMAEFRNTFIKAGVHSIPSLNNLHIHVITQDFNSPRLKNKKHYNSFTTKFFVPFEQLNPLFNEKYYQLNKDQDSNYDSDSDYNSDDEDDEDKPSFIRHVRLKSALLDILSNTPYTCPSCDLTFGNSMVKLKEHLQQEYTKKFKQFGDPNLLSPNNF
;
A
#
# COMPACT_ATOMS: atom_id res chain seq x y z
N MET A 1 16.93 -16.65 -10.73
CA MET A 1 16.49 -15.60 -9.79
C MET A 1 15.13 -16.02 -9.23
N SER A 2 14.94 -15.98 -7.91
CA SER A 2 13.66 -16.32 -7.28
C SER A 2 12.59 -15.30 -7.68
N PHE A 3 11.34 -15.74 -7.87
CA PHE A 3 10.21 -14.80 -8.09
C PHE A 3 10.11 -13.76 -6.97
N ARG A 4 10.53 -14.12 -5.74
CA ARG A 4 10.49 -13.21 -4.59
C ARG A 4 11.46 -12.03 -4.69
N ASP A 5 12.47 -12.09 -5.55
CA ASP A 5 13.45 -11.03 -5.77
C ASP A 5 13.19 -10.24 -7.06
N ALA A 6 11.94 -10.23 -7.53
CA ALA A 6 11.55 -9.62 -8.81
C ALA A 6 11.91 -8.13 -8.94
N PHE A 7 12.09 -7.39 -7.84
CA PHE A 7 12.45 -5.98 -7.86
C PHE A 7 13.95 -5.71 -7.84
N GLN A 8 14.77 -6.71 -7.51
CA GLN A 8 16.22 -6.53 -7.43
C GLN A 8 16.82 -6.00 -8.75
N PRO A 9 16.43 -6.49 -9.94
CA PRO A 9 16.95 -5.95 -11.19
C PRO A 9 16.65 -4.45 -11.40
N TYR A 10 15.48 -3.97 -10.95
CA TYR A 10 15.10 -2.57 -11.05
C TYR A 10 15.88 -1.69 -10.06
N ILE A 11 16.22 -2.22 -8.88
CA ILE A 11 17.02 -1.51 -7.87
C ILE A 11 18.47 -1.38 -8.33
N ASP A 12 19.03 -2.46 -8.88
CA ASP A 12 20.43 -2.55 -9.25
C ASP A 12 20.75 -1.76 -10.54
N ASN A 13 19.83 -1.77 -11.51
CA ASN A 13 20.05 -1.17 -12.84
C ASN A 13 18.79 -0.44 -13.36
N PRO A 14 18.25 0.55 -12.64
CA PRO A 14 17.00 1.23 -13.00
C PRO A 14 17.00 1.83 -14.41
N GLU A 15 18.14 2.30 -14.91
CA GLU A 15 18.33 2.90 -16.24
C GLU A 15 18.04 1.96 -17.41
N LYS A 16 18.03 0.64 -17.15
CA LYS A 16 17.70 -0.39 -18.15
C LYS A 16 16.19 -0.59 -18.33
N TYR A 17 15.37 0.00 -17.45
CA TYR A 17 13.93 -0.26 -17.36
C TYR A 17 13.11 1.04 -17.45
N ASN A 18 13.41 1.89 -18.44
CA ASN A 18 12.76 3.21 -18.63
C ASN A 18 11.25 3.14 -18.90
N ASP A 19 10.72 1.97 -19.29
CA ASP A 19 9.30 1.72 -19.47
C ASP A 19 8.56 1.50 -18.15
N ILE A 20 9.27 1.06 -17.11
CA ILE A 20 8.77 0.69 -15.77
C ILE A 20 9.15 1.74 -14.72
N VAL A 21 10.39 2.21 -14.73
CA VAL A 21 10.93 3.17 -13.75
C VAL A 21 10.52 4.58 -14.14
N LEU A 22 9.74 5.23 -13.27
CA LEU A 22 9.26 6.60 -13.45
C LEU A 22 10.15 7.64 -12.77
N PHE A 23 10.84 7.22 -11.71
CA PHE A 23 11.80 8.05 -10.99
C PHE A 23 12.83 7.16 -10.33
N GLN A 24 14.07 7.66 -10.23
CA GLN A 24 15.12 7.06 -9.44
C GLN A 24 16.06 8.14 -8.92
N ASP A 25 16.59 7.90 -7.73
CA ASP A 25 17.74 8.60 -7.16
C ASP A 25 18.54 7.62 -6.28
N GLU A 26 19.48 8.11 -5.49
CA GLU A 26 20.30 7.30 -4.58
C GLU A 26 19.49 6.57 -3.50
N ASN A 27 18.31 7.07 -3.12
CA ASN A 27 17.54 6.55 -1.99
C ASN A 27 16.45 5.57 -2.43
N VAL A 28 15.72 5.89 -3.50
CA VAL A 28 14.55 5.11 -3.93
C VAL A 28 14.46 4.94 -5.45
N ILE A 29 13.67 3.96 -5.87
CA ILE A 29 13.06 3.92 -7.19
C ILE A 29 11.53 4.01 -7.05
N ILE A 30 10.88 4.69 -8.00
CA ILE A 30 9.42 4.69 -8.15
C ILE A 30 9.10 3.99 -9.47
N ILE A 31 8.39 2.87 -9.39
CA ILE A 31 8.11 2.02 -10.55
C ILE A 31 6.61 1.82 -10.75
N LYS A 32 6.22 1.54 -12.00
CA LYS A 32 4.89 1.00 -12.31
C LYS A 32 4.81 -0.43 -11.76
N ASP A 33 3.74 -0.75 -11.01
CA ASP A 33 3.41 -2.15 -10.75
C ASP A 33 3.06 -2.82 -12.09
N VAL A 34 3.78 -3.88 -12.45
CA VAL A 34 3.60 -4.60 -13.72
C VAL A 34 2.31 -5.46 -13.76
N TYR A 35 1.62 -5.60 -12.63
CA TYR A 35 0.30 -6.20 -12.44
C TYR A 35 -0.65 -5.23 -11.72
N PRO A 36 -0.95 -4.03 -12.27
CA PRO A 36 -1.65 -2.96 -11.55
C PRO A 36 -3.05 -3.38 -11.10
N LYS A 37 -3.44 -3.10 -9.85
CA LYS A 37 -4.77 -3.48 -9.33
C LYS A 37 -5.84 -2.40 -9.50
N ALA A 38 -5.45 -1.23 -9.99
CA ALA A 38 -6.28 -0.07 -10.26
C ALA A 38 -5.74 0.69 -11.49
N ILE A 39 -6.38 1.78 -11.90
CA ILE A 39 -5.93 2.62 -13.03
C ILE A 39 -4.51 3.15 -12.83
N ARG A 40 -4.13 3.56 -11.62
CA ARG A 40 -2.73 3.87 -11.29
C ARG A 40 -2.29 3.05 -10.10
N HIS A 41 -1.17 2.36 -10.25
CA HIS A 41 -0.57 1.56 -9.20
C HIS A 41 0.95 1.64 -9.33
N LEU A 42 1.54 2.46 -8.47
CA LEU A 42 2.98 2.66 -8.36
C LEU A 42 3.51 1.99 -7.11
N LEU A 43 4.82 1.74 -7.11
CA LEU A 43 5.56 1.20 -5.98
C LEU A 43 6.74 2.13 -5.69
N VAL A 44 6.84 2.61 -4.45
CA VAL A 44 8.04 3.28 -3.93
C VAL A 44 8.89 2.21 -3.24
N ILE A 45 10.14 2.05 -3.69
CA ILE A 45 11.04 0.97 -3.25
C ILE A 45 12.37 1.57 -2.81
N PRO A 46 12.74 1.47 -1.52
CA PRO A 46 14.05 1.87 -1.04
C PRO A 46 15.18 1.02 -1.66
N ARG A 47 16.27 1.69 -2.01
CA ARG A 47 17.45 1.07 -2.63
C ARG A 47 18.47 0.55 -1.61
N ASN A 48 18.54 1.18 -0.44
CA ASN A 48 19.41 0.72 0.64
C ASN A 48 19.06 -0.74 1.00
N PRO A 49 20.02 -1.68 0.97
CA PRO A 49 19.75 -3.11 1.12
C PRO A 49 19.20 -3.48 2.51
N ASP A 50 19.64 -2.80 3.56
CA ASP A 50 19.22 -3.07 4.95
C ASP A 50 17.74 -2.70 5.14
N VAL A 51 17.31 -1.60 4.54
CA VAL A 51 15.89 -1.21 4.52
C VAL A 51 15.10 -2.07 3.56
N SER A 52 15.61 -2.27 2.34
CA SER A 52 14.89 -2.94 1.27
C SER A 52 14.55 -4.38 1.65
N LYS A 53 15.37 -5.08 2.43
CA LYS A 53 15.07 -6.46 2.87
C LYS A 53 14.35 -6.54 4.22
N LYS A 54 14.03 -5.40 4.85
CA LYS A 54 13.30 -5.38 6.12
C LYS A 54 11.83 -5.71 5.91
N HIS A 55 11.23 -6.36 6.91
CA HIS A 55 9.78 -6.56 6.93
C HIS A 55 9.04 -5.20 6.94
N PRO A 56 7.97 -4.99 6.14
CA PRO A 56 7.36 -3.67 5.97
C PRO A 56 6.87 -3.00 7.26
N LEU A 57 6.36 -3.80 8.20
CA LEU A 57 5.85 -3.30 9.48
C LEU A 57 6.96 -2.93 10.47
N ASP A 58 8.20 -3.31 10.18
CA ASP A 58 9.38 -3.06 11.01
C ASP A 58 10.33 -2.03 10.40
N ALA A 59 10.14 -1.70 9.12
CA ALA A 59 11.04 -0.85 8.34
C ALA A 59 11.31 0.50 9.00
N PHE A 60 10.26 1.19 9.44
CA PHE A 60 10.35 2.51 10.07
C PHE A 60 10.49 2.45 11.60
N ASN A 61 10.36 1.25 12.17
CA ASN A 61 10.60 0.97 13.58
C ASN A 61 11.96 0.27 13.75
N THR A 62 12.96 0.66 12.97
CA THR A 62 14.32 0.16 13.06
C THR A 62 15.29 1.30 12.81
N ASN A 63 16.35 1.38 13.60
CA ASN A 63 17.47 2.27 13.31
C ASN A 63 18.48 1.53 12.42
N TYR A 64 18.97 2.24 11.40
CA TYR A 64 19.95 1.77 10.44
C TYR A 64 21.25 2.57 10.61
N PRO A 65 22.37 2.13 10.00
CA PRO A 65 23.63 2.86 10.09
C PRO A 65 23.55 4.31 9.58
N GLU A 66 22.71 4.57 8.58
CA GLU A 66 22.61 5.87 7.89
C GLU A 66 21.49 6.78 8.43
N TYR A 67 20.48 6.21 9.09
CA TYR A 67 19.30 6.95 9.57
C TYR A 67 18.57 6.17 10.67
N SER A 68 17.98 6.91 11.59
CA SER A 68 16.95 6.39 12.49
C SER A 68 15.68 6.00 11.71
N GLY A 69 14.80 5.23 12.35
CA GLY A 69 13.52 4.87 11.77
C GLY A 69 12.61 6.07 11.47
N GLU A 70 12.69 7.12 12.31
CA GLU A 70 11.97 8.38 12.11
C GLU A 70 12.51 9.17 10.92
N GLU A 71 13.84 9.31 10.80
CA GLU A 71 14.48 9.96 9.65
C GLU A 71 14.15 9.23 8.34
N LEU A 72 14.19 7.90 8.35
CA LEU A 72 13.76 7.09 7.20
C LEU A 72 12.29 7.34 6.85
N TYR A 73 11.41 7.37 7.85
CA TYR A 73 9.98 7.63 7.61
C TYR A 73 9.76 8.99 6.95
N GLN A 74 10.39 10.06 7.48
CA GLN A 74 10.29 11.40 6.91
C GLN A 74 10.88 11.49 5.49
N LEU A 75 12.00 10.81 5.23
CA LEU A 75 12.56 10.70 3.89
C LEU A 75 11.56 10.06 2.92
N ILE A 76 10.95 8.95 3.31
CA ILE A 76 10.00 8.20 2.47
C ILE A 76 8.66 8.94 2.29
N VAL A 77 8.22 9.77 3.24
CA VAL A 77 7.05 10.66 3.07
C VAL A 77 7.20 11.48 1.79
N GLY A 78 8.36 12.12 1.57
CA GLY A 78 8.62 12.92 0.37
C GLY A 78 8.51 12.10 -0.92
N TYR A 79 8.93 10.83 -0.91
CA TYR A 79 8.84 9.94 -2.07
C TYR A 79 7.43 9.39 -2.32
N VAL A 80 6.67 9.13 -1.25
CA VAL A 80 5.25 8.78 -1.35
C VAL A 80 4.46 9.95 -1.93
N ASP A 81 4.73 11.18 -1.48
CA ASP A 81 4.12 12.39 -2.02
C ASP A 81 4.50 12.58 -3.49
N ARG A 82 5.76 12.40 -3.85
CA ARG A 82 6.20 12.42 -5.26
C ARG A 82 5.47 11.39 -6.12
N ALA A 83 5.25 10.17 -5.61
CA ALA A 83 4.51 9.15 -6.34
C ALA A 83 3.03 9.53 -6.52
N LYS A 84 2.40 10.16 -5.52
CA LYS A 84 1.05 10.73 -5.65
C LYS A 84 1.03 11.84 -6.70
N ASP A 85 2.05 12.70 -6.73
CA ASP A 85 2.15 13.79 -7.70
C ASP A 85 2.33 13.26 -9.13
N ILE A 86 3.13 12.22 -9.35
CA ILE A 86 3.26 11.55 -10.65
C ILE A 86 1.91 11.05 -11.17
N ILE A 87 1.06 10.51 -10.28
CA ILE A 87 -0.30 10.08 -10.63
C ILE A 87 -1.17 11.29 -10.99
N ILE A 88 -1.08 12.37 -10.23
CA ILE A 88 -1.87 13.59 -10.42
C ILE A 88 -1.49 14.31 -11.73
N ASP A 89 -0.21 14.47 -11.99
CA ASP A 89 0.31 15.08 -13.22
C ASP A 89 -0.15 14.34 -14.46
N ASP A 90 -0.19 13.01 -14.37
CA ASP A 90 -0.71 12.16 -15.43
C ASP A 90 -2.21 12.33 -15.66
N LEU A 91 -3.01 12.26 -14.59
CA LEU A 91 -4.46 12.38 -14.69
C LEU A 91 -4.88 13.78 -15.14
N SER A 92 -4.16 14.82 -14.71
CA SER A 92 -4.41 16.22 -15.10
C SER A 92 -4.19 16.48 -16.59
N LYS A 93 -3.31 15.72 -17.25
CA LYS A 93 -3.11 15.81 -18.71
C LYS A 93 -4.27 15.19 -19.50
N LYS A 94 -4.96 14.23 -18.89
CA LYS A 94 -6.05 13.47 -19.52
C LYS A 94 -7.44 14.02 -19.17
N PHE A 95 -7.54 14.77 -18.09
CA PHE A 95 -8.79 15.27 -17.55
C PHE A 95 -8.69 16.68 -17.00
N ASN A 96 -9.80 17.42 -17.06
CA ASN A 96 -9.91 18.74 -16.47
C ASN A 96 -10.45 18.63 -15.03
N ILE A 97 -9.57 18.37 -14.07
CA ILE A 97 -9.98 18.16 -12.67
C ILE A 97 -9.72 19.43 -11.87
N GLU A 98 -10.78 20.13 -11.49
CA GLU A 98 -10.71 21.42 -10.80
C GLU A 98 -10.12 21.34 -9.37
N SER A 99 -10.33 20.21 -8.66
CA SER A 99 -9.85 19.97 -7.29
C SER A 99 -8.86 18.81 -7.23
N MET A 100 -7.66 19.03 -7.77
CA MET A 100 -6.58 18.03 -7.76
C MET A 100 -6.10 17.66 -6.36
N ALA A 101 -6.13 18.60 -5.41
CA ALA A 101 -5.71 18.36 -4.03
C ALA A 101 -6.65 17.38 -3.29
N GLU A 102 -7.97 17.58 -3.40
CA GLU A 102 -8.94 16.68 -2.77
C GLU A 102 -8.88 15.29 -3.40
N PHE A 103 -8.80 15.22 -4.74
CA PHE A 103 -8.65 13.96 -5.44
C PHE A 103 -7.38 13.22 -5.01
N ARG A 104 -6.25 13.93 -4.93
CA ARG A 104 -4.96 13.39 -4.47
C ARG A 104 -5.06 12.77 -3.08
N ASN A 105 -5.73 13.45 -2.15
CA ASN A 105 -5.75 13.04 -0.74
C ASN A 105 -6.84 12.01 -0.41
N THR A 106 -7.94 11.98 -1.15
CA THR A 106 -9.08 11.09 -0.88
C THR A 106 -9.12 9.87 -1.78
N PHE A 107 -8.53 9.93 -2.97
CA PHE A 107 -8.66 8.87 -3.97
C PHE A 107 -7.37 8.10 -4.24
N ILE A 108 -6.22 8.64 -3.87
CA ILE A 108 -4.94 7.94 -3.94
C ILE A 108 -4.55 7.57 -2.51
N LYS A 109 -4.27 6.29 -2.29
CA LYS A 109 -3.78 5.81 -1.00
C LYS A 109 -2.36 5.28 -1.10
N ALA A 110 -1.65 5.37 0.01
CA ALA A 110 -0.31 4.81 0.17
C ALA A 110 -0.32 3.77 1.30
N GLY A 111 0.49 2.72 1.19
CA GLY A 111 0.61 1.72 2.25
C GLY A 111 1.34 0.45 1.84
N VAL A 112 1.43 -0.48 2.78
CA VAL A 112 2.13 -1.76 2.62
C VAL A 112 1.18 -2.92 2.87
N HIS A 113 1.51 -4.08 2.33
CA HIS A 113 0.86 -5.32 2.72
C HIS A 113 1.47 -5.87 4.01
N SER A 114 0.62 -6.30 4.95
CA SER A 114 1.05 -6.86 6.24
C SER A 114 1.94 -8.09 6.10
N ILE A 115 1.68 -8.92 5.08
CA ILE A 115 2.57 -10.00 4.65
C ILE A 115 3.02 -9.69 3.22
N PRO A 116 4.29 -9.31 3.01
CA PRO A 116 4.78 -8.96 1.68
C PRO A 116 4.85 -10.20 0.77
N SER A 117 4.51 -10.01 -0.50
CA SER A 117 4.58 -11.08 -1.51
C SER A 117 5.97 -11.23 -2.14
N LEU A 118 6.80 -10.19 -2.03
CA LEU A 118 8.16 -10.09 -2.56
C LEU A 118 9.09 -9.65 -1.43
N ASN A 119 10.39 -9.92 -1.59
CA ASN A 119 11.37 -9.74 -0.52
C ASN A 119 11.77 -8.28 -0.32
N ASN A 120 11.70 -7.45 -1.37
CA ASN A 120 12.03 -6.04 -1.26
C ASN A 120 10.83 -5.26 -0.71
N LEU A 121 11.05 -4.35 0.24
CA LEU A 121 10.06 -3.40 0.72
C LEU A 121 9.52 -2.59 -0.44
N HIS A 122 8.21 -2.53 -0.56
CA HIS A 122 7.51 -1.77 -1.60
C HIS A 122 6.27 -1.14 -0.99
N ILE A 123 6.19 0.18 -1.10
CA ILE A 123 5.03 0.95 -0.66
C ILE A 123 4.15 1.16 -1.87
N HIS A 124 2.95 0.60 -1.81
CA HIS A 124 1.94 0.78 -2.83
C HIS A 124 1.44 2.22 -2.79
N VAL A 125 1.42 2.89 -3.94
CA VAL A 125 0.73 4.16 -4.13
C VAL A 125 -0.28 3.95 -5.25
N ILE A 126 -1.56 3.87 -4.88
CA ILE A 126 -2.60 3.27 -5.73
C ILE A 126 -3.90 4.08 -5.70
N THR A 127 -4.55 4.21 -6.86
CA THR A 127 -5.90 4.78 -6.96
C THR A 127 -6.97 3.81 -6.46
N GLN A 128 -8.06 4.34 -5.90
CA GLN A 128 -9.09 3.54 -5.24
C GLN A 128 -10.24 3.07 -6.15
N ASP A 129 -10.11 3.20 -7.48
CA ASP A 129 -11.09 2.65 -8.45
C ASP A 129 -11.11 1.13 -8.49
N PHE A 130 -9.94 0.49 -8.28
CA PHE A 130 -9.75 -0.95 -8.47
C PHE A 130 -10.25 -1.46 -9.84
N ASN A 131 -10.27 -0.61 -10.86
CA ASN A 131 -10.73 -0.94 -12.20
C ASN A 131 -9.56 -1.42 -13.05
N SER A 132 -9.23 -2.70 -12.93
CA SER A 132 -8.13 -3.31 -13.69
C SER A 132 -8.41 -4.76 -14.10
N PRO A 133 -8.02 -5.17 -15.32
CA PRO A 133 -8.07 -6.57 -15.74
C PRO A 133 -7.11 -7.48 -14.94
N ARG A 134 -6.12 -6.91 -14.23
CA ARG A 134 -5.19 -7.68 -13.37
C ARG A 134 -5.72 -7.88 -11.93
N LEU A 135 -6.82 -7.23 -11.55
CA LEU A 135 -7.57 -7.55 -10.34
C LEU A 135 -8.42 -8.81 -10.62
N LYS A 136 -7.94 -10.00 -10.24
CA LYS A 136 -8.48 -11.27 -10.74
C LYS A 136 -9.17 -12.15 -9.69
N ASN A 137 -8.82 -12.00 -8.42
CA ASN A 137 -9.29 -12.89 -7.37
C ASN A 137 -9.50 -12.11 -6.06
N LYS A 138 -10.13 -12.80 -5.08
CA LYS A 138 -10.45 -12.24 -3.77
C LYS A 138 -9.24 -11.70 -3.04
N LYS A 139 -8.14 -12.47 -3.04
CA LYS A 139 -6.87 -12.04 -2.44
C LYS A 139 -6.37 -10.73 -3.04
N HIS A 140 -6.43 -10.54 -4.36
CA HIS A 140 -5.99 -9.30 -5.00
C HIS A 140 -6.81 -8.08 -4.58
N TYR A 141 -8.09 -8.25 -4.26
CA TYR A 141 -8.95 -7.14 -3.84
C TYR A 141 -8.82 -6.89 -2.34
N ASN A 142 -9.07 -7.93 -1.54
CA ASN A 142 -9.04 -7.85 -0.08
C ASN A 142 -7.65 -7.45 0.44
N SER A 143 -6.56 -7.74 -0.28
CA SER A 143 -5.23 -7.27 0.14
C SER A 143 -5.09 -5.75 0.16
N PHE A 144 -5.93 -5.02 -0.57
CA PHE A 144 -5.94 -3.56 -0.58
C PHE A 144 -7.13 -2.96 0.18
N THR A 145 -8.22 -3.70 0.37
CA THR A 145 -9.49 -3.15 0.91
C THR A 145 -9.84 -3.66 2.31
N THR A 146 -8.89 -4.29 2.99
CA THR A 146 -9.04 -4.77 4.38
C THR A 146 -7.84 -4.36 5.22
N LYS A 147 -7.83 -4.73 6.51
CA LYS A 147 -6.69 -4.57 7.42
C LYS A 147 -5.41 -5.26 6.96
N PHE A 148 -5.45 -6.10 5.92
CA PHE A 148 -4.24 -6.62 5.29
C PHE A 148 -3.38 -5.50 4.68
N PHE A 149 -4.02 -4.42 4.20
CA PHE A 149 -3.35 -3.20 3.76
C PHE A 149 -3.15 -2.27 4.96
N VAL A 150 -1.90 -2.01 5.32
CA VAL A 150 -1.56 -1.05 6.37
C VAL A 150 -1.29 0.30 5.71
N PRO A 151 -2.12 1.34 5.98
CA PRO A 151 -1.90 2.68 5.46
C PRO A 151 -0.52 3.21 5.86
N PHE A 152 0.13 3.93 4.95
CA PHE A 152 1.49 4.43 5.15
C PHE A 152 1.61 5.31 6.39
N GLU A 153 0.59 6.13 6.66
CA GLU A 153 0.53 7.03 7.81
C GLU A 153 0.55 6.29 9.16
N GLN A 154 0.07 5.03 9.19
CA GLN A 154 0.10 4.17 10.38
C GLN A 154 1.45 3.48 10.60
N LEU A 155 2.42 3.66 9.68
CA LEU A 155 3.79 3.17 9.82
C LEU A 155 4.71 4.20 10.48
N ASN A 156 4.21 5.40 10.79
CA ASN A 156 4.99 6.43 11.49
C ASN A 156 5.47 5.91 12.86
N PRO A 157 6.79 5.91 13.14
CA PRO A 157 7.31 5.41 14.41
C PRO A 157 6.81 6.19 15.63
N LEU A 158 6.47 7.49 15.49
CA LEU A 158 5.94 8.30 16.58
C LEU A 158 4.54 7.83 17.05
N PHE A 159 3.72 7.30 16.14
CA PHE A 159 2.44 6.67 16.51
C PHE A 159 2.61 5.22 17.02
N ASN A 160 3.82 4.68 16.92
CA ASN A 160 4.16 3.29 17.22
C ASN A 160 5.20 3.15 18.35
N GLU A 161 5.44 4.20 19.15
CA GLU A 161 6.60 4.27 20.07
C GLU A 161 6.64 3.13 21.13
N LYS A 162 5.49 2.67 21.66
CA LYS A 162 5.45 1.45 22.53
C LYS A 162 5.54 0.13 21.76
N TYR A 163 5.26 0.09 20.46
CA TYR A 163 5.49 -1.11 19.64
C TYR A 163 6.99 -1.48 19.63
N TYR A 164 7.86 -0.46 19.59
CA TYR A 164 9.31 -0.61 19.69
C TYR A 164 9.75 -1.13 21.07
N GLN A 165 9.09 -0.69 22.15
CA GLN A 165 9.40 -1.14 23.51
C GLN A 165 9.03 -2.62 23.74
N LEU A 166 7.91 -3.09 23.16
CA LEU A 166 7.49 -4.50 23.25
C LEU A 166 8.45 -5.47 22.54
N ASN A 167 9.08 -5.06 21.43
CA ASN A 167 10.01 -5.91 20.68
C ASN A 167 11.43 -5.95 21.28
N LYS A 168 11.82 -5.01 22.15
CA LYS A 168 13.13 -5.07 22.85
C LYS A 168 13.18 -6.17 23.91
N ASP A 169 12.05 -6.53 24.49
CA ASP A 169 11.95 -7.60 25.50
C ASP A 169 11.69 -8.99 24.87
N GLN A 170 11.50 -9.08 23.55
CA GLN A 170 11.19 -10.32 22.82
C GLN A 170 12.33 -10.80 21.91
N ASP A 171 13.58 -10.57 22.31
CA ASP A 171 14.72 -11.26 21.68
C ASP A 171 14.85 -12.68 22.28
N SER A 172 13.95 -13.58 21.87
CA SER A 172 14.15 -15.03 21.70
C SER A 172 12.79 -15.74 21.58
N ASN A 173 12.63 -16.49 20.49
CA ASN A 173 11.48 -17.32 20.10
C ASN A 173 10.29 -16.63 19.42
N TYR A 174 10.30 -16.81 18.10
CA TYR A 174 9.13 -17.00 17.27
C TYR A 174 8.10 -17.96 17.90
N ASP A 175 6.84 -17.63 17.61
CA ASP A 175 5.56 -18.27 17.94
C ASP A 175 5.08 -18.15 19.39
N SER A 176 4.00 -17.38 19.60
CA SER A 176 3.03 -17.71 20.64
C SER A 176 1.66 -17.13 20.32
N ASP A 177 0.75 -18.05 20.00
CA ASP A 177 -0.69 -17.91 20.17
C ASP A 177 -1.02 -17.26 21.52
N SER A 178 -1.48 -16.01 21.50
CA SER A 178 -2.30 -15.49 22.59
C SER A 178 -3.58 -14.93 21.98
N ASP A 179 -4.61 -15.76 22.05
CA ASP A 179 -5.99 -15.32 22.05
C ASP A 179 -6.16 -14.30 23.17
N TYR A 180 -6.06 -13.02 22.85
CA TYR A 180 -6.56 -11.97 23.73
C TYR A 180 -7.86 -11.44 23.13
N ASN A 181 -8.94 -11.90 23.77
CA ASN A 181 -10.28 -11.37 23.61
C ASN A 181 -10.26 -9.85 23.76
N SER A 182 -10.93 -9.22 22.81
CA SER A 182 -11.45 -7.85 22.89
C SER A 182 -12.29 -7.73 24.16
N ASP A 183 -11.79 -7.01 25.16
CA ASP A 183 -12.55 -6.30 26.19
C ASP A 183 -11.56 -5.43 26.99
N ASP A 184 -10.98 -4.42 26.34
CA ASP A 184 -10.33 -3.32 27.07
C ASP A 184 -11.23 -2.10 26.98
N GLU A 185 -11.86 -1.79 28.11
CA GLU A 185 -12.68 -0.62 28.38
C GLU A 185 -11.91 0.67 28.11
N ASP A 186 -12.64 1.68 27.61
CA ASP A 186 -12.18 3.03 27.35
C ASP A 186 -11.54 3.67 28.60
N ASP A 187 -10.21 3.68 28.65
CA ASP A 187 -9.40 4.40 29.63
C ASP A 187 -8.70 5.56 28.91
N GLU A 188 -9.31 6.75 28.95
CA GLU A 188 -9.00 7.94 28.13
C GLU A 188 -7.57 8.49 28.29
N ASP A 189 -6.76 7.97 29.23
CA ASP A 189 -5.41 8.46 29.54
C ASP A 189 -4.27 7.49 29.15
N LYS A 190 -4.56 6.39 28.44
CA LYS A 190 -3.52 5.53 27.86
C LYS A 190 -3.21 5.95 26.42
N PRO A 191 -1.94 6.16 26.04
CA PRO A 191 -1.60 6.40 24.64
C PRO A 191 -2.14 5.25 23.78
N SER A 192 -2.96 5.59 22.80
CA SER A 192 -3.59 4.63 21.89
C SER A 192 -2.56 4.25 20.81
N PHE A 193 -2.06 3.01 20.87
CA PHE A 193 -1.08 2.51 19.90
C PHE A 193 -1.77 1.75 18.78
N ILE A 194 -1.27 1.93 17.56
CA ILE A 194 -1.76 1.16 16.41
C ILE A 194 -1.10 -0.24 16.44
N ARG A 195 -1.87 -1.25 16.88
CA ARG A 195 -1.43 -2.65 16.77
C ARG A 195 -1.79 -3.21 15.39
N HIS A 196 -0.77 -3.53 14.60
CA HIS A 196 -0.94 -4.21 13.31
C HIS A 196 -1.15 -5.71 13.52
N VAL A 197 -2.14 -6.29 12.82
CA VAL A 197 -2.36 -7.74 12.85
C VAL A 197 -1.16 -8.41 12.18
N ARG A 198 -0.43 -9.26 12.94
CA ARG A 198 0.72 -10.02 12.42
C ARG A 198 0.47 -11.51 12.31
N LEU A 199 -0.55 -12.02 12.99
CA LEU A 199 -0.87 -13.45 12.98
C LEU A 199 -1.24 -13.89 11.56
N LYS A 200 -0.42 -14.77 10.99
CA LYS A 200 -0.55 -15.19 9.59
C LYS A 200 -1.88 -15.87 9.30
N SER A 201 -2.37 -16.71 10.20
CA SER A 201 -3.68 -17.37 10.05
C SER A 201 -4.81 -16.34 9.98
N ALA A 202 -4.85 -15.38 10.91
CA ALA A 202 -5.84 -14.30 10.90
C ALA A 202 -5.76 -13.43 9.64
N LEU A 203 -4.56 -13.08 9.17
CA LEU A 203 -4.40 -12.32 7.92
C LEU A 203 -4.86 -13.10 6.68
N LEU A 204 -4.57 -14.41 6.63
CA LEU A 204 -5.05 -15.28 5.54
C LEU A 204 -6.56 -15.49 5.59
N ASP A 205 -7.14 -15.52 6.78
CA ASP A 205 -8.58 -15.57 7.01
C ASP A 205 -9.27 -14.31 6.47
N ILE A 206 -8.80 -13.12 6.83
CA ILE A 206 -9.30 -11.83 6.30
C ILE A 206 -9.28 -11.81 4.75
N LEU A 207 -8.18 -12.27 4.15
CA LEU A 207 -8.09 -12.31 2.68
C LEU A 207 -9.10 -13.25 2.03
N SER A 208 -9.45 -14.34 2.70
CA SER A 208 -10.26 -15.43 2.13
C SER A 208 -11.73 -15.29 2.46
N ASN A 209 -12.06 -14.80 3.65
CA ASN A 209 -13.38 -14.87 4.25
C ASN A 209 -14.09 -13.52 4.34
N THR A 210 -13.37 -12.39 4.41
CA THR A 210 -14.02 -11.06 4.38
C THR A 210 -14.83 -10.88 3.09
N PRO A 211 -16.13 -10.57 3.18
CA PRO A 211 -16.97 -10.29 2.01
C PRO A 211 -16.40 -9.15 1.16
N TYR A 212 -16.73 -9.16 -0.13
CA TYR A 212 -16.45 -8.03 -0.99
C TYR A 212 -17.28 -6.83 -0.54
N THR A 213 -16.60 -5.76 -0.15
CA THR A 213 -17.21 -4.47 0.22
C THR A 213 -16.60 -3.37 -0.63
N CYS A 214 -17.44 -2.50 -1.19
CA CYS A 214 -16.98 -1.35 -1.98
C CYS A 214 -16.36 -0.28 -1.06
N PRO A 215 -15.14 0.22 -1.32
CA PRO A 215 -14.51 1.23 -0.48
C PRO A 215 -15.13 2.64 -0.61
N SER A 216 -15.96 2.89 -1.63
CA SER A 216 -16.58 4.21 -1.85
C SER A 216 -17.96 4.36 -1.23
N CYS A 217 -18.71 3.26 -1.05
CA CYS A 217 -20.10 3.30 -0.62
C CYS A 217 -20.51 2.20 0.38
N ASP A 218 -19.56 1.37 0.82
CA ASP A 218 -19.74 0.28 1.78
C ASP A 218 -20.74 -0.82 1.37
N LEU A 219 -21.22 -0.81 0.11
CA LEU A 219 -22.09 -1.87 -0.40
C LEU A 219 -21.33 -3.21 -0.44
N THR A 220 -21.99 -4.27 0.00
CA THR A 220 -21.41 -5.63 0.05
C THR A 220 -21.93 -6.53 -1.07
N PHE A 221 -21.06 -7.43 -1.54
CA PHE A 221 -21.33 -8.33 -2.68
C PHE A 221 -21.09 -9.81 -2.32
N GLY A 222 -20.97 -10.12 -1.02
CA GLY A 222 -20.67 -11.45 -0.53
C GLY A 222 -19.37 -11.98 -1.15
N ASN A 223 -19.44 -13.11 -1.85
CA ASN A 223 -18.31 -13.73 -2.55
C ASN A 223 -18.35 -13.56 -4.07
N SER A 224 -19.23 -12.71 -4.62
CA SER A 224 -19.36 -12.54 -6.07
C SER A 224 -18.44 -11.45 -6.61
N MET A 225 -17.28 -11.85 -7.15
CA MET A 225 -16.35 -10.92 -7.78
C MET A 225 -16.91 -10.30 -9.07
N VAL A 226 -17.81 -11.00 -9.76
CA VAL A 226 -18.49 -10.48 -10.96
C VAL A 226 -19.33 -9.27 -10.59
N LYS A 227 -20.20 -9.41 -9.59
CA LYS A 227 -21.06 -8.32 -9.09
C LYS A 227 -20.23 -7.16 -8.55
N LEU A 228 -19.17 -7.46 -7.80
CA LEU A 228 -18.24 -6.43 -7.32
C LEU A 228 -17.63 -5.65 -8.50
N LYS A 229 -17.11 -6.33 -9.53
CA LYS A 229 -16.49 -5.67 -10.68
C LYS A 229 -17.47 -4.82 -11.48
N GLU A 230 -18.69 -5.30 -11.68
CA GLU A 230 -19.75 -4.52 -12.32
C GLU A 230 -20.01 -3.22 -11.55
N HIS A 231 -20.07 -3.31 -10.21
CA HIS A 231 -20.23 -2.13 -9.36
C HIS A 231 -19.02 -1.19 -9.38
N LEU A 232 -17.79 -1.72 -9.25
CA LEU A 232 -16.57 -0.91 -9.31
C LEU A 232 -16.45 -0.17 -10.65
N GLN A 233 -16.84 -0.81 -11.76
CA GLN A 233 -16.89 -0.17 -13.07
C GLN A 233 -17.93 0.96 -13.13
N GLN A 234 -19.10 0.79 -12.51
CA GLN A 234 -20.11 1.85 -12.41
C GLN A 234 -19.62 3.04 -11.59
N GLU A 235 -19.04 2.78 -10.41
CA GLU A 235 -18.45 3.80 -9.54
C GLU A 235 -17.30 4.54 -10.23
N TYR A 236 -16.43 3.80 -10.92
CA TYR A 236 -15.37 4.36 -11.76
C TYR A 236 -15.93 5.28 -12.85
N THR A 237 -16.88 4.79 -13.67
CA THR A 237 -17.47 5.60 -14.73
C THR A 237 -18.16 6.83 -14.16
N LYS A 238 -18.92 6.70 -13.08
CA LYS A 238 -19.59 7.83 -12.41
C LYS A 238 -18.58 8.88 -11.95
N LYS A 239 -17.50 8.46 -11.29
CA LYS A 239 -16.47 9.35 -10.74
C LYS A 239 -15.63 10.03 -11.82
N PHE A 240 -15.28 9.34 -12.90
CA PHE A 240 -14.40 9.90 -13.94
C PHE A 240 -15.14 10.63 -15.06
N LYS A 241 -16.41 10.31 -15.32
CA LYS A 241 -17.21 10.97 -16.36
C LYS A 241 -17.37 12.48 -16.15
N GLN A 242 -17.32 12.94 -14.90
CA GLN A 242 -17.34 14.37 -14.58
C GLN A 242 -16.02 15.08 -14.93
N PHE A 243 -14.93 14.33 -15.13
CA PHE A 243 -13.59 14.85 -15.42
C PHE A 243 -13.18 14.70 -16.90
N GLY A 244 -13.83 13.78 -17.62
CA GLY A 244 -13.69 13.55 -19.07
C GLY A 244 -14.13 12.13 -19.45
N ASP A 245 -13.67 11.62 -20.60
CA ASP A 245 -14.01 10.24 -21.03
C ASP A 245 -13.19 9.19 -20.26
N PRO A 246 -13.81 8.37 -19.39
CA PRO A 246 -13.10 7.36 -18.60
C PRO A 246 -12.43 6.27 -19.43
N ASN A 247 -12.82 6.09 -20.70
CA ASN A 247 -12.25 5.08 -21.60
C ASN A 247 -10.86 5.47 -22.11
N LEU A 248 -10.45 6.72 -21.94
CA LEU A 248 -9.10 7.18 -22.27
C LEU A 248 -8.03 6.69 -21.29
N LEU A 249 -8.44 6.17 -20.13
CA LEU A 249 -7.50 5.60 -19.15
C LEU A 249 -7.34 4.10 -19.37
N SER A 250 -6.08 3.67 -19.33
CA SER A 250 -5.71 2.28 -19.16
C SER A 250 -4.75 2.14 -17.97
N PRO A 251 -4.75 1.00 -17.26
CA PRO A 251 -3.91 0.81 -16.09
C PRO A 251 -2.43 1.07 -16.36
N ASN A 252 -1.81 1.94 -15.55
CA ASN A 252 -0.42 2.39 -15.65
C ASN A 252 0.03 2.91 -17.03
N ASN A 253 -0.91 3.35 -17.87
CA ASN A 253 -0.59 4.10 -19.07
C ASN A 253 -0.44 5.59 -18.73
N PHE A 254 0.78 5.96 -18.33
CA PHE A 254 1.22 7.34 -18.05
C PHE A 254 1.48 8.05 -19.37
#